data_AF-A0A167FGB2-F1
#
_entry.id   AF-A0A167FGB2-F1
#
_cell.length_a   1.000
_cell.length_b   1.000
_cell.length_c   1.000
_cell.angle_alpha   90.00
_cell.angle_beta   90.00
_cell.angle_gamma   90.00
#
_symmetry.space_group_name_H-M   'P 1'
#
loop_
_entity.id
_entity.type
_entity.pdbx_description
1 polymer ?
#
loop_
_entity_poly.entity_id
_entity_poly.type
_entity_poly.pdbx_seq_one_letter_code
_entity_poly.pdbx_strand_id
1 'polypeptide(L)'
;MGGESNFLFRLDGTTGKLVWIEPEVWQLSDVSSWVELDIQKLLDLGEAILTAMRNKMGLPATIIRKERGVGLVPLPGKKMCREELEEVVLNAQRAIEITEVAKRVQFCAFNGGSDVWVDIGDKRYGVLSLQSYLGGIPSSRTLHVGDQFASIGANDFKARLAACTVWIANPHETVEIIQELNAYIDEYRVV
;
A
#
# COMPACT_ATOMS: atom_id res chain seq x y z
N MET A 1 3.67 -8.16 -4.93
CA MET A 1 2.39 -7.71 -4.37
C MET A 1 2.16 -6.30 -4.86
N GLY A 2 1.05 -6.05 -5.55
CA GLY A 2 0.69 -4.73 -6.10
C GLY A 2 -0.65 -4.26 -5.55
N GLY A 3 -0.86 -2.93 -5.57
CA GLY A 3 -2.05 -2.28 -5.03
C GLY A 3 -2.25 -2.64 -3.56
N GLU A 4 -1.25 -2.37 -2.72
CA GLU A 4 -1.23 -2.68 -1.27
C GLU A 4 -1.29 -4.18 -0.94
N SER A 5 -2.45 -4.81 -1.16
CA SER A 5 -2.73 -6.21 -0.84
C SER A 5 -3.70 -6.87 -1.83
N ASN A 6 -3.78 -6.39 -3.07
CA ASN A 6 -4.82 -6.81 -4.02
C ASN A 6 -4.33 -7.71 -5.16
N PHE A 7 -3.07 -7.56 -5.59
CA PHE A 7 -2.57 -8.19 -6.81
C PHE A 7 -1.26 -8.96 -6.58
N LEU A 8 -1.27 -10.29 -6.69
CA LEU A 8 -0.06 -11.11 -6.52
C LEU A 8 0.49 -11.59 -7.86
N PHE A 9 1.79 -11.43 -8.03
CA PHE A 9 2.54 -11.92 -9.17
C PHE A 9 3.76 -12.70 -8.69
N ARG A 10 4.13 -13.72 -9.46
CA ARG A 10 5.36 -14.51 -9.28
C ARG A 10 6.19 -14.46 -10.55
N LEU A 11 7.51 -14.36 -10.40
CA LEU A 11 8.43 -14.50 -11.54
C LEU A 11 8.46 -15.96 -12.00
N ASP A 12 8.19 -16.19 -13.27
CA ASP A 12 8.46 -17.47 -13.92
C ASP A 12 9.94 -17.55 -14.32
N GLY A 13 10.68 -18.47 -13.70
CA GLY A 13 12.10 -18.66 -13.95
C GLY A 13 12.46 -19.15 -15.35
N THR A 14 11.49 -19.65 -16.12
CA THR A 14 11.70 -20.11 -17.51
C THR A 14 11.49 -18.99 -18.51
N THR A 15 10.40 -18.24 -18.36
CA THR A 15 10.02 -17.19 -19.32
C THR A 15 10.53 -15.80 -18.94
N GLY A 16 10.96 -15.60 -17.68
CA GLY A 16 11.35 -14.30 -17.13
C GLY A 16 10.18 -13.32 -16.97
N LYS A 17 8.93 -13.80 -17.11
CA LYS A 17 7.73 -12.95 -17.03
C LYS A 17 7.08 -13.05 -15.65
N LEU A 18 6.36 -11.99 -15.28
CA LEU A 18 5.47 -12.02 -14.13
C LEU A 18 4.19 -12.77 -14.48
N VAL A 19 3.85 -13.76 -13.66
CA VAL A 19 2.64 -14.57 -13.78
C VAL A 19 1.70 -14.20 -12.63
N TRP A 20 0.46 -13.90 -12.98
CA TRP A 20 -0.63 -13.66 -12.02
C TRP A 20 -0.89 -14.89 -11.15
N ILE A 21 -1.14 -14.68 -9.87
CA ILE A 21 -1.55 -15.74 -8.92
C ILE A 21 -2.96 -15.42 -8.42
N GLU A 22 -3.86 -16.40 -8.57
CA GLU A 22 -5.27 -16.22 -8.23
C GLU A 22 -5.48 -15.91 -6.74
N PRO A 23 -6.35 -14.94 -6.40
CA PRO A 23 -6.64 -14.49 -5.03
C PRO A 23 -6.86 -15.61 -4.00
N GLU A 24 -7.59 -16.65 -4.38
CA GLU A 24 -8.00 -17.76 -3.49
C GLU A 24 -6.80 -18.55 -2.96
N VAL A 25 -5.64 -18.42 -3.60
CA VAL A 25 -4.40 -19.13 -3.24
C VAL A 25 -3.64 -18.41 -2.12
N TRP A 26 -3.77 -17.09 -1.99
CA TRP A 26 -2.87 -16.28 -1.17
C TRP A 26 -3.55 -15.26 -0.27
N GLN A 27 -4.78 -14.86 -0.57
CA GLN A 27 -5.49 -13.86 0.22
C GLN A 27 -5.83 -14.40 1.60
N LEU A 28 -5.78 -13.49 2.58
CA LEU A 28 -6.21 -13.77 3.95
C LEU A 28 -7.73 -13.87 4.01
N SER A 29 -8.24 -14.74 4.88
CA SER A 29 -9.68 -14.91 5.11
C SER A 29 -10.40 -13.60 5.39
N ASP A 30 -9.75 -12.70 6.14
CA ASP A 30 -10.30 -11.39 6.49
C ASP A 30 -10.52 -10.53 5.24
N VAL A 31 -9.55 -10.50 4.31
CA VAL A 31 -9.64 -9.74 3.06
C VAL A 31 -10.68 -10.36 2.13
N SER A 32 -10.69 -11.68 2.02
CA SER A 32 -11.68 -12.40 1.20
C SER A 32 -13.11 -12.31 1.76
N SER A 33 -13.28 -11.94 3.03
CA SER A 33 -14.60 -11.73 3.65
C SER A 33 -15.22 -10.36 3.34
N TRP A 34 -14.45 -9.42 2.78
CA TRP A 34 -14.96 -8.08 2.46
C TRP A 34 -16.00 -8.14 1.36
N VAL A 35 -17.17 -7.57 1.66
CA VAL A 35 -18.31 -7.57 0.75
C VAL A 35 -18.07 -6.57 -0.38
N GLU A 36 -18.24 -7.02 -1.62
CA GLU A 36 -18.04 -6.19 -2.82
C GLU A 36 -18.85 -4.88 -2.79
N LEU A 37 -20.09 -4.94 -2.28
CA LEU A 37 -20.91 -3.74 -2.11
C LEU A 37 -20.27 -2.70 -1.17
N ASP A 38 -19.60 -3.13 -0.11
CA ASP A 38 -18.92 -2.22 0.80
C ASP A 38 -17.62 -1.68 0.21
N ILE A 39 -16.91 -2.50 -0.57
CA ILE A 39 -15.74 -2.05 -1.35
C ILE A 39 -16.15 -0.93 -2.32
N GLN A 40 -17.20 -1.15 -3.12
CA GLN A 40 -17.68 -0.12 -4.05
C GLN A 40 -18.14 1.15 -3.33
N LYS A 41 -18.87 1.03 -2.21
CA LYS A 41 -19.26 2.20 -1.40
C LYS A 41 -18.07 2.99 -0.88
N LEU A 42 -17.00 2.31 -0.44
CA LEU A 42 -15.79 2.99 0.04
C LEU A 42 -15.10 3.73 -1.10
N LEU A 43 -14.97 3.08 -2.25
CA LEU A 43 -14.36 3.68 -3.42
C LEU A 43 -15.20 4.86 -3.96
N ASP A 44 -16.53 4.77 -3.96
CA ASP A 44 -17.43 5.87 -4.36
C ASP A 44 -17.28 7.06 -3.42
N LEU A 45 -17.15 6.81 -2.13
CA LEU A 45 -16.85 7.83 -1.14
C LEU A 45 -15.48 8.47 -1.40
N GLY A 46 -14.45 7.66 -1.64
CA GLY A 46 -13.11 8.14 -2.00
C GLY A 46 -13.14 9.02 -3.25
N GLU A 47 -13.82 8.60 -4.30
CA GLU A 47 -13.98 9.34 -5.54
C GLU A 47 -14.67 10.70 -5.33
N ALA A 48 -15.75 10.71 -4.56
CA ALA A 48 -16.48 11.93 -4.21
C ALA A 48 -15.60 12.90 -3.41
N ILE A 49 -14.85 12.41 -2.43
CA ILE A 49 -13.96 13.24 -1.60
C ILE A 49 -12.80 13.81 -2.43
N LEU A 50 -12.12 12.99 -3.21
CA LEU A 50 -11.01 13.45 -4.07
C LEU A 50 -11.50 14.47 -5.11
N THR A 51 -12.69 14.26 -5.67
CA THR A 51 -13.33 15.23 -6.58
C THR A 51 -13.62 16.56 -5.88
N ALA A 52 -14.16 16.52 -4.65
CA ALA A 52 -14.43 17.71 -3.86
C ALA A 52 -13.14 18.47 -3.52
N MET A 53 -12.08 17.76 -3.11
CA MET A 53 -10.78 18.36 -2.81
C MET A 53 -10.13 18.99 -4.05
N ARG A 54 -10.12 18.29 -5.18
CA ARG A 54 -9.65 18.82 -6.46
C ARG A 54 -10.33 20.15 -6.79
N ASN A 55 -11.65 20.21 -6.69
CA ASN A 55 -12.42 21.41 -7.01
C ASN A 55 -12.19 22.54 -6.00
N LYS A 56 -12.15 22.22 -4.70
CA LYS A 56 -11.97 23.19 -3.60
C LYS A 56 -10.60 23.86 -3.64
N MET A 57 -9.55 23.11 -3.97
CA MET A 57 -8.17 23.60 -4.03
C MET A 57 -7.76 24.07 -5.44
N GLY A 58 -8.59 23.86 -6.46
CA GLY A 58 -8.27 24.22 -7.85
C GLY A 58 -7.12 23.38 -8.43
N LEU A 59 -6.99 22.11 -8.02
CA LEU A 59 -5.86 21.27 -8.39
C LEU A 59 -5.89 20.89 -9.88
N PRO A 60 -4.75 20.98 -10.60
CA PRO A 60 -4.66 20.62 -12.01
C PRO A 60 -4.55 19.09 -12.17
N ALA A 61 -5.57 18.36 -11.74
CA ALA A 61 -5.59 16.90 -11.67
C ALA A 61 -6.89 16.30 -12.23
N THR A 62 -6.86 15.01 -12.53
CA THR A 62 -8.04 14.20 -12.86
C THR A 62 -8.22 13.10 -11.84
N ILE A 63 -9.44 12.56 -11.74
CA ILE A 63 -9.73 11.39 -10.92
C ILE A 63 -9.65 10.13 -11.79
N ILE A 64 -9.02 9.07 -11.26
CA ILE A 64 -8.90 7.76 -11.89
C ILE A 64 -9.49 6.71 -10.95
N ARG A 65 -10.52 6.01 -11.40
CA ARG A 65 -11.13 4.88 -10.69
C ARG A 65 -10.59 3.56 -11.22
N LYS A 66 -10.17 2.67 -10.32
CA LYS A 66 -9.74 1.29 -10.58
C LYS A 66 -10.63 0.33 -9.78
N GLU A 67 -10.42 -0.98 -9.99
CA GLU A 67 -11.14 -2.04 -9.27
C GLU A 67 -10.98 -1.95 -7.75
N ARG A 68 -9.77 -1.65 -7.27
CA ARG A 68 -9.41 -1.67 -5.85
C ARG A 68 -8.81 -0.35 -5.34
N GLY A 69 -9.01 0.73 -6.08
CA GLY A 69 -8.48 2.03 -5.69
C GLY A 69 -9.04 3.18 -6.51
N VAL A 70 -8.96 4.39 -5.95
CA VAL A 70 -9.30 5.64 -6.64
C VAL A 70 -8.23 6.68 -6.38
N GLY A 71 -7.81 7.38 -7.42
CA GLY A 71 -6.66 8.27 -7.37
C GLY A 71 -6.92 9.64 -7.97
N LEU A 72 -6.24 10.64 -7.43
CA LEU A 72 -6.15 12.00 -7.93
C LEU A 72 -4.77 12.17 -8.56
N VAL A 73 -4.73 12.25 -9.89
CA VAL A 73 -3.50 12.20 -10.70
C VAL A 73 -3.34 13.50 -11.48
N PRO A 74 -2.14 14.12 -11.51
CA PRO A 74 -1.93 15.38 -12.20
C PRO A 74 -2.23 15.28 -13.69
N LEU A 75 -2.79 16.34 -14.27
CA LEU A 75 -2.96 16.45 -15.71
C LEU A 75 -1.59 16.42 -16.42
N PRO A 76 -1.52 16.02 -17.70
CA PRO A 76 -0.26 15.96 -18.45
C PRO A 76 0.55 17.27 -18.35
N GLY A 77 1.82 17.16 -17.97
CA GLY A 77 2.73 18.30 -17.81
C GLY A 77 2.48 19.18 -16.58
N LYS A 78 1.53 18.82 -15.71
CA LYS A 78 1.27 19.50 -14.45
C LYS A 78 1.89 18.73 -13.28
N LYS A 79 2.09 19.43 -12.17
CA LYS A 79 2.57 18.90 -10.91
C LYS A 79 1.74 19.50 -9.79
N MET A 80 1.59 18.75 -8.71
CA MET A 80 1.08 19.24 -7.43
C MET A 80 2.26 19.28 -6.47
N CYS A 81 2.32 20.29 -5.61
CA CYS A 81 3.35 20.35 -4.57
C CYS A 81 3.04 19.36 -3.45
N ARG A 82 4.04 19.06 -2.62
CA ARG A 82 3.89 18.07 -1.54
C ARG A 82 2.74 18.45 -0.60
N GLU A 83 2.65 19.73 -0.24
CA GLU A 83 1.64 20.26 0.67
C GLU A 83 0.22 20.07 0.14
N GLU A 84 0.01 20.22 -1.17
CA GLU A 84 -1.28 19.93 -1.81
C GLU A 84 -1.63 18.44 -1.69
N LEU A 85 -0.66 17.56 -1.94
CA LEU A 85 -0.85 16.11 -1.84
C LEU A 85 -1.17 15.68 -0.40
N GLU A 86 -0.42 16.19 0.58
CA GLU A 86 -0.64 15.89 2.01
C GLU A 86 -2.01 16.38 2.49
N GLU A 87 -2.43 17.58 2.09
CA GLU A 87 -3.75 18.11 2.46
C GLU A 87 -4.88 17.23 1.91
N VAL A 88 -4.76 16.76 0.67
CA VAL A 88 -5.74 15.84 0.07
C VAL A 88 -5.76 14.50 0.82
N VAL A 89 -4.59 13.92 1.14
CA VAL A 89 -4.47 12.65 1.87
C VAL A 89 -5.10 12.75 3.25
N LEU A 90 -4.76 13.79 4.04
CA LEU A 90 -5.29 13.98 5.39
C LEU A 90 -6.81 14.13 5.40
N ASN A 91 -7.36 14.88 4.44
CA ASN A 91 -8.81 15.03 4.31
C ASN A 91 -9.48 13.72 3.87
N ALA A 92 -8.93 13.01 2.88
CA ALA A 92 -9.46 11.74 2.41
C ALA A 92 -9.45 10.69 3.53
N GLN A 93 -8.31 10.52 4.21
CA GLN A 93 -8.18 9.60 5.34
C GLN A 93 -9.22 9.92 6.41
N ARG A 94 -9.30 11.18 6.85
CA ARG A 94 -10.19 11.57 7.95
C ARG A 94 -11.67 11.43 7.60
N ALA A 95 -12.05 11.82 6.39
CA ALA A 95 -13.44 11.78 5.95
C ALA A 95 -13.95 10.34 5.75
N ILE A 96 -13.09 9.43 5.28
CA ILE A 96 -13.47 8.01 5.10
C ILE A 96 -13.47 7.26 6.43
N GLU A 97 -12.46 7.47 7.29
CA GLU A 97 -12.26 6.71 8.53
C GLU A 97 -13.45 6.78 9.51
N ILE A 98 -14.18 7.88 9.53
CA ILE A 98 -15.33 8.06 10.42
C ILE A 98 -16.63 7.39 9.93
N THR A 99 -16.61 6.77 8.75
CA THR A 99 -17.81 6.17 8.15
C THR A 99 -18.03 4.72 8.59
N GLU A 100 -19.28 4.25 8.52
CA GLU A 100 -19.59 2.85 8.83
C GLU A 100 -18.95 1.86 7.85
N VAL A 101 -18.71 2.26 6.60
CA VAL A 101 -18.09 1.37 5.60
C VAL A 101 -16.60 1.13 5.92
N ALA A 102 -15.89 2.15 6.42
CA ALA A 102 -14.48 2.01 6.85
C ALA A 102 -14.29 1.09 8.05
N LYS A 103 -15.35 0.80 8.81
CA LYS A 103 -15.31 -0.22 9.88
C LYS A 103 -15.38 -1.65 9.34
N ARG A 104 -15.88 -1.84 8.12
CA ARG A 104 -16.09 -3.16 7.49
C ARG A 104 -15.03 -3.50 6.46
N VAL A 105 -14.48 -2.50 5.78
CA VAL A 105 -13.44 -2.65 4.76
C VAL A 105 -12.27 -1.75 5.11
N GLN A 106 -11.07 -2.32 5.15
CA GLN A 106 -9.85 -1.56 5.39
C GLN A 106 -9.42 -0.82 4.12
N PHE A 107 -8.81 0.34 4.30
CA PHE A 107 -8.33 1.18 3.20
C PHE A 107 -7.07 1.94 3.62
N CYS A 108 -6.38 2.49 2.65
CA CYS A 108 -5.25 3.39 2.84
C CYS A 108 -5.37 4.59 1.91
N ALA A 109 -5.36 5.80 2.47
CA ALA A 109 -5.11 7.02 1.70
C ALA A 109 -3.63 7.40 1.82
N PHE A 110 -2.94 7.63 0.71
CA PHE A 110 -1.51 7.91 0.73
C PHE A 110 -1.06 8.89 -0.36
N ASN A 111 0.06 9.54 -0.08
CA ASN A 111 0.77 10.44 -0.99
C ASN A 111 1.76 9.61 -1.82
N GLY A 112 1.53 9.49 -3.13
CA GLY A 112 2.41 8.78 -4.06
C GLY A 112 3.62 9.59 -4.53
N GLY A 113 3.84 10.78 -3.97
CA GLY A 113 4.92 11.71 -4.31
C GLY A 113 4.61 12.62 -5.51
N SER A 114 3.62 12.27 -6.34
CA SER A 114 3.12 13.14 -7.42
C SER A 114 1.60 13.04 -7.63
N ASP A 115 0.96 12.09 -6.98
CA ASP A 115 -0.47 11.81 -7.00
C ASP A 115 -0.94 11.38 -5.60
N VAL A 116 -2.27 11.28 -5.43
CA VAL A 116 -2.89 10.77 -4.20
C VAL A 116 -3.76 9.58 -4.55
N TRP A 117 -3.71 8.54 -3.72
CA TRP A 117 -4.51 7.33 -3.91
C TRP A 117 -5.26 6.97 -2.62
N VAL A 118 -6.45 6.43 -2.79
CA VAL A 118 -7.24 5.73 -1.78
C VAL A 118 -7.42 4.30 -2.28
N ASP A 119 -6.67 3.38 -1.69
CA ASP A 119 -6.67 1.96 -2.06
C ASP A 119 -7.42 1.12 -1.01
N ILE A 120 -8.02 0.03 -1.46
CA ILE A 120 -8.65 -0.98 -0.61
C ILE A 120 -7.56 -1.88 -0.03
N GLY A 121 -7.56 -2.06 1.28
CA GLY A 121 -6.47 -2.72 2.01
C GLY A 121 -5.29 -1.78 2.32
N ASP A 122 -4.27 -2.37 2.92
CA ASP A 122 -3.01 -1.68 3.27
C ASP A 122 -1.83 -2.68 3.22
N LYS A 123 -0.59 -2.16 3.28
CA LYS A 123 0.63 -3.00 3.27
C LYS A 123 0.67 -4.06 4.36
N ARG A 124 -0.03 -3.89 5.49
CA ARG A 124 -0.08 -4.91 6.56
C ARG A 124 -0.68 -6.20 6.01
N TYR A 125 -1.82 -6.10 5.33
CA TYR A 125 -2.46 -7.26 4.70
C TYR A 125 -1.62 -7.85 3.58
N GLY A 126 -0.87 -7.01 2.84
CA GLY A 126 0.08 -7.48 1.83
C GLY A 126 1.19 -8.34 2.45
N VAL A 127 1.80 -7.88 3.54
CA VAL A 127 2.87 -8.60 4.26
C VAL A 127 2.34 -9.89 4.89
N LEU A 128 1.20 -9.83 5.58
CA LEU A 128 0.57 -11.01 6.21
C LEU A 128 0.18 -12.06 5.15
N SER A 129 -0.34 -11.62 4.00
CA SER A 129 -0.65 -12.51 2.87
C SER A 129 0.60 -13.22 2.36
N LEU A 130 1.72 -12.50 2.21
CA LEU A 130 2.99 -13.10 1.77
C LEU A 130 3.55 -14.08 2.79
N GLN A 131 3.50 -13.74 4.09
CA GLN A 131 3.89 -14.63 5.19
C GLN A 131 3.12 -15.95 5.13
N SER A 132 1.80 -15.89 4.96
CA SER A 132 0.94 -17.07 4.82
C SER A 132 1.26 -17.85 3.55
N TYR A 133 1.24 -17.18 2.39
CA TYR A 133 1.43 -17.79 1.07
C TYR A 133 2.79 -18.50 0.90
N LEU A 134 3.85 -17.94 1.47
CA LEU A 134 5.21 -18.50 1.38
C LEU A 134 5.49 -19.63 2.39
N GLY A 135 4.43 -20.27 2.92
CA GLY A 135 4.53 -21.42 3.81
C GLY A 135 4.36 -21.09 5.29
N GLY A 136 3.62 -20.03 5.63
CA GLY A 136 3.33 -19.66 7.01
C GLY A 136 4.55 -19.16 7.78
N ILE A 137 5.34 -18.28 7.16
CA ILE A 137 6.53 -17.68 7.78
C ILE A 137 6.07 -16.77 8.94
N PRO A 138 6.51 -17.02 10.18
CA PRO A 138 6.11 -16.19 11.32
C PRO A 138 6.69 -14.78 11.18
N SER A 139 5.97 -13.77 11.67
CA SER A 139 6.38 -12.36 11.61
C SER A 139 7.78 -12.09 12.16
N SER A 140 8.21 -12.86 13.17
CA SER A 140 9.55 -12.79 13.78
C SER A 140 10.69 -13.23 12.83
N ARG A 141 10.36 -13.87 11.70
CA ARG A 141 11.30 -14.28 10.64
C ARG A 141 11.11 -13.50 9.35
N THR A 142 10.50 -12.32 9.44
CA THR A 142 10.32 -11.43 8.30
C THR A 142 10.82 -10.03 8.62
N LEU A 143 11.50 -9.44 7.64
CA LEU A 143 11.97 -8.07 7.66
C LEU A 143 11.31 -7.31 6.52
N HIS A 144 10.64 -6.21 6.85
CA HIS A 144 10.17 -5.22 5.89
C HIS A 144 11.15 -4.04 5.88
N VAL A 145 11.52 -3.58 4.69
CA VAL A 145 12.40 -2.43 4.49
C VAL A 145 11.61 -1.39 3.72
N GLY A 146 11.44 -0.20 4.28
CA GLY A 146 10.64 0.87 3.68
C GLY A 146 10.92 2.24 4.30
N ASP A 147 10.44 3.30 3.66
CA ASP A 147 10.59 4.66 4.14
C ASP A 147 9.33 5.15 4.87
N GLN A 148 9.49 5.54 6.13
CA GLN A 148 8.43 6.14 6.94
C GLN A 148 8.54 7.68 7.02
N PHE A 149 9.42 8.30 6.20
CA PHE A 149 9.60 9.75 6.17
C PHE A 149 8.53 10.47 5.32
N ALA A 150 7.86 9.72 4.44
CA ALA A 150 6.72 10.20 3.67
C ALA A 150 5.43 10.06 4.52
N SER A 151 5.14 11.11 5.31
CA SER A 151 3.88 11.44 6.00
C SER A 151 3.42 10.64 7.23
N ILE A 152 2.62 11.31 8.08
CA ILE A 152 1.95 10.72 9.25
C ILE A 152 0.81 9.84 8.73
N GLY A 153 0.89 8.53 8.96
CA GLY A 153 -0.09 7.56 8.44
C GLY A 153 0.30 6.91 7.11
N ALA A 154 1.56 7.05 6.68
CA ALA A 154 2.15 6.41 5.50
C ALA A 154 1.79 4.92 5.35
N ASN A 155 1.72 4.45 4.12
CA ASN A 155 1.46 3.03 3.83
C ASN A 155 2.53 2.09 4.42
N ASP A 156 3.81 2.50 4.50
CA ASP A 156 4.88 1.71 5.13
C ASP A 156 4.79 1.63 6.66
N PHE A 157 4.10 2.57 7.32
CA PHE A 157 3.84 2.47 8.76
C PHE A 157 2.98 1.25 9.09
N LYS A 158 2.00 0.92 8.24
CA LYS A 158 1.11 -0.23 8.44
C LYS A 158 1.85 -1.56 8.39
N ALA A 159 2.90 -1.67 7.58
CA ALA A 159 3.71 -2.88 7.48
C ALA A 159 4.37 -3.28 8.82
N ARG A 160 4.67 -2.31 9.70
CA ARG A 160 5.22 -2.54 11.05
C ARG A 160 4.30 -3.36 11.95
N LEU A 161 3.00 -3.36 11.66
CA LEU A 161 2.03 -4.16 12.40
C LEU A 161 2.07 -5.66 12.01
N ALA A 162 2.84 -6.02 10.98
CA ALA A 162 2.91 -7.39 10.45
C ALA A 162 4.33 -8.00 10.46
N ALA A 163 5.39 -7.18 10.45
CA ALA A 163 6.77 -7.66 10.40
C ALA A 163 7.72 -6.72 11.18
N CYS A 164 8.94 -7.20 11.45
CA CYS A 164 10.02 -6.30 11.84
C CYS A 164 10.25 -5.30 10.70
N THR A 165 10.40 -4.01 11.01
CA THR A 165 10.55 -2.97 9.99
C THR A 165 11.84 -2.19 10.22
N VAL A 166 12.66 -2.08 9.18
CA VAL A 166 13.78 -1.15 9.12
C VAL A 166 13.37 0.07 8.31
N TRP A 167 13.66 1.24 8.88
CA TRP A 167 13.37 2.52 8.26
C TRP A 167 14.60 3.01 7.50
N ILE A 168 14.42 3.24 6.20
CA ILE A 168 15.43 3.82 5.31
C ILE A 168 15.01 5.22 4.83
N ALA A 169 15.98 6.09 4.56
CA ALA A 169 15.78 7.43 4.00
C ALA A 169 16.20 7.52 2.54
N ASN A 170 17.04 6.59 2.06
CA ASN A 170 17.62 6.65 0.73
C ASN A 170 18.09 5.27 0.23
N PRO A 171 18.41 5.14 -1.07
CA PRO A 171 18.86 3.86 -1.64
C PRO A 171 20.18 3.35 -1.07
N HIS A 172 21.07 4.21 -0.57
CA HIS A 172 22.35 3.80 -0.01
C HIS A 172 22.14 3.01 1.29
N GLU A 173 21.31 3.51 2.19
CA GLU A 173 20.91 2.81 3.42
C GLU A 173 20.23 1.47 3.12
N THR A 174 19.47 1.38 2.02
CA THR A 174 18.89 0.09 1.58
C THR A 174 19.99 -0.93 1.30
N VAL A 175 21.04 -0.53 0.59
CA VAL A 175 22.17 -1.43 0.26
C VAL A 175 22.88 -1.87 1.53
N GLU A 176 23.17 -0.94 2.45
CA GLU A 176 23.84 -1.24 3.71
C GLU A 176 23.06 -2.26 4.55
N ILE A 177 21.75 -2.07 4.73
CA ILE A 177 20.89 -2.97 5.49
C ILE A 177 20.83 -4.37 4.87
N ILE A 178 20.78 -4.46 3.54
CA ILE A 178 20.79 -5.77 2.86
C ILE A 178 22.15 -6.46 2.99
N GLN A 179 23.25 -5.72 2.97
CA GLN A 179 24.59 -6.27 3.21
C GLN A 179 24.73 -6.80 4.64
N GLU A 180 24.26 -6.04 5.64
CA GLU A 180 24.26 -6.46 7.04
C GLU A 180 23.40 -7.70 7.26
N LEU A 181 22.20 -7.74 6.68
CA LEU A 181 21.32 -8.92 6.74
C LEU A 181 21.98 -10.16 6.13
N ASN A 182 22.65 -10.03 4.99
CA ASN A 182 23.34 -11.15 4.36
C ASN A 182 24.49 -11.66 5.23
N ALA A 183 25.29 -10.77 5.81
CA ALA A 183 26.37 -11.14 6.73
C ALA A 183 25.81 -11.91 7.95
N TYR A 184 24.73 -11.41 8.55
CA TYR A 184 24.05 -12.08 9.66
C TYR A 184 23.53 -13.49 9.28
N ILE A 185 22.91 -13.63 8.10
CA ILE A 185 22.41 -14.92 7.61
C ILE A 185 23.57 -15.91 7.39
N ASP A 186 24.69 -15.45 6.83
CA ASP A 186 25.85 -16.30 6.57
C ASP A 186 26.54 -16.75 7.85
N GLU A 187 26.68 -15.88 8.85
CA GLU A 187 27.16 -16.25 10.19
C GLU A 187 26.28 -17.33 10.84
N TYR A 188 24.95 -17.17 10.76
CA TYR A 188 24.01 -18.09 11.36
C TYR A 188 23.93 -19.46 10.65
N ARG A 189 24.38 -19.55 9.40
CA ARG A 189 24.44 -20.82 8.65
C ARG A 189 25.61 -21.72 9.06
N VAL A 190 26.62 -21.15 9.71
CA VAL A 190 27.84 -21.87 10.12
C VAL A 190 27.69 -22.47 11.54
N VAL A 191 26.60 -22.13 12.24
CA VAL A 191 26.24 -22.63 13.59
C VAL A 191 25.15 -23.69 13.49
#